data_AF-A0A7X8LH29-F1
#
_entry.id   AF-A0A7X8LH29-F1
#
_cell.length_a   1.000
_cell.length_b   1.000
_cell.length_c   1.000
_cell.angle_alpha   90.00
_cell.angle_beta   90.00
_cell.angle_gamma   90.00
#
_symmetry.space_group_name_H-M   'P 1'
#
loop_
_entity.id
_entity.type
_entity.pdbx_description
1 polymer ?
#
loop_
_entity_poly.entity_id
_entity_poly.type
_entity_poly.pdbx_seq_one_letter_code
_entity_poly.pdbx_strand_id
1 'polypeptide(L)'
;MTMRTAPSLLSALTIAAATISRGNTAANATPDETWRDTVVDRAHIMSLQKWRPLTNTMPLRAKTKTEFKANATYTGIPYSNGGRDGRLIGFDINLRTFLAATENPQSHLYTKDLRGQRSNSAAFYGMACNVFVSYSLQLAFPTTSSFQVPPFSDGIERLKAPSAQKAAAGNILWYKGHIEVVTGTKRDADGNVTQITVQDSWPPTTRIKKYTPDQLEAYLKQCGAALYNITDYAAWRGHNCAENFLFPNYELDSLKPLINRTLLLDLGDWVAYYKGSSVSFNIMDRDNKGVKELVIKRADDIVEKVAVTEKGIITKTFDTTGDYTAHCVMADDTISQSCEFSLCEITCSLPRNAVTEGDSWDIHFTADNITPINIRVNHGDKIDYDNPFKTYSIWPTAEQLQAGCITVPGDVCNRLGEYTVTVIGENRYGRLKNVQKINIVAKADPTTAE
;
A
#
# COMPACT_ATOMS: atom_id res chain seq x y z
N MET A 1 21.56 37.70 40.14
CA MET A 1 20.29 38.42 40.32
C MET A 1 19.55 38.35 38.98
N THR A 2 18.43 37.65 38.99
CA THR A 2 17.68 37.11 37.85
C THR A 2 17.09 38.17 36.92
N MET A 3 17.39 38.09 35.62
CA MET A 3 16.52 38.60 34.56
C MET A 3 15.80 37.41 33.91
N ARG A 4 14.46 37.44 33.98
CA ARG A 4 13.55 36.53 33.30
C ARG A 4 13.35 37.02 31.87
N THR A 5 13.65 36.16 30.89
CA THR A 5 13.18 36.30 29.51
C THR A 5 11.99 35.38 29.28
N ALA A 6 10.98 35.89 28.58
CA ALA A 6 9.73 35.23 28.25
C ALA A 6 9.90 34.17 27.14
N PRO A 7 9.11 33.10 27.11
CA PRO A 7 9.07 32.18 25.98
C PRO A 7 8.12 32.67 24.88
N SER A 8 8.58 32.49 23.64
CA SER A 8 7.94 32.82 22.37
C SER A 8 6.73 31.94 22.06
N LEU A 9 5.74 32.53 21.39
CA LEU A 9 4.49 31.92 20.93
C LEU A 9 4.72 30.71 20.00
N LEU A 10 4.09 29.58 20.35
CA LEU A 10 3.77 28.49 19.44
C LEU A 10 2.58 28.91 18.56
N SER A 11 2.79 29.00 17.24
CA SER A 11 1.72 29.14 16.25
C SER A 11 1.07 27.78 15.99
N ALA A 12 -0.08 27.53 16.59
CA ALA A 12 -0.93 26.38 16.27
C ALA A 12 -1.75 26.68 15.00
N LEU A 13 -1.40 26.02 13.89
CA LEU A 13 -2.21 26.05 12.67
C LEU A 13 -3.42 25.14 12.88
N THR A 14 -4.61 25.73 13.00
CA THR A 14 -5.87 24.98 13.08
C THR A 14 -6.35 24.71 11.65
N ILE A 15 -6.27 23.46 11.19
CA ILE A 15 -6.84 23.06 9.90
C ILE A 15 -8.34 22.83 10.09
N ALA A 16 -9.15 23.77 9.62
CA ALA A 16 -10.60 23.58 9.54
C ALA A 16 -10.92 22.67 8.34
N ALA A 17 -11.42 21.46 8.61
CA ALA A 17 -11.97 20.58 7.59
C ALA A 17 -13.30 21.16 7.07
N ALA A 18 -13.32 21.55 5.79
CA ALA A 18 -14.55 21.94 5.11
C ALA A 18 -15.28 20.67 4.62
N THR A 19 -16.30 20.24 5.36
CA THR A 19 -17.21 19.18 4.92
C THR A 19 -18.11 19.71 3.80
N ILE A 20 -17.96 19.17 2.59
CA ILE A 20 -18.91 19.42 1.49
C ILE A 20 -20.15 18.56 1.77
N SER A 21 -21.18 19.19 2.35
CA SER A 21 -22.50 18.59 2.50
C SER A 21 -23.14 18.37 1.12
N ARG A 22 -23.50 17.12 0.81
CA ARG A 22 -24.47 16.78 -0.24
C ARG A 22 -25.73 16.21 0.43
N GLY A 23 -26.79 17.00 0.36
CA GLY A 23 -28.22 16.62 0.36
C GLY A 23 -28.68 15.39 1.14
N ASN A 24 -29.23 15.65 2.34
CA ASN A 24 -30.35 14.98 3.02
C ASN A 24 -30.67 13.52 2.67
N THR A 25 -30.14 12.59 3.49
CA THR A 25 -30.87 11.47 4.13
C THR A 25 -30.18 11.04 5.44
N ALA A 26 -29.65 11.98 6.23
CA ALA A 26 -28.93 11.70 7.47
C ALA A 26 -29.80 11.94 8.71
N ALA A 27 -30.91 11.23 8.82
CA ALA A 27 -31.63 11.12 10.08
C ALA A 27 -32.09 9.66 10.19
N ASN A 28 -31.41 8.90 11.05
CA ASN A 28 -31.62 7.47 11.40
C ASN A 28 -30.66 6.43 10.77
N ALA A 29 -29.40 6.78 10.49
CA ALA A 29 -28.39 5.75 10.21
C ALA A 29 -27.80 5.20 11.52
N THR A 30 -27.88 3.89 11.73
CA THR A 30 -27.16 3.21 12.82
C THR A 30 -25.64 3.24 12.57
N PRO A 31 -24.78 3.11 13.59
CA PRO A 31 -23.31 3.00 13.41
C PRO A 31 -22.88 1.94 12.38
N ASP A 32 -23.71 0.91 12.16
CA ASP A 32 -23.51 -0.16 11.16
C ASP A 32 -23.71 0.26 9.69
N GLU A 33 -24.26 1.45 9.43
CA GLU A 33 -24.44 1.99 8.07
C GLU A 33 -23.33 2.99 7.69
N THR A 34 -22.72 3.67 8.66
CA THR A 34 -21.72 4.74 8.40
C THR A 34 -20.40 4.24 7.82
N TRP A 35 -20.00 3.00 8.12
CA TRP A 35 -18.77 2.44 7.54
C TRP A 35 -18.93 2.13 6.05
N ARG A 36 -20.14 1.80 5.58
CA ARG A 36 -20.39 1.48 4.17
C ARG A 36 -20.18 2.71 3.30
N ASP A 37 -20.63 3.89 3.75
CA ASP A 37 -20.34 5.15 3.07
C ASP A 37 -18.84 5.45 3.02
N THR A 38 -18.15 5.18 4.13
CA THR A 38 -16.69 5.33 4.18
C THR A 38 -16.00 4.44 3.15
N VAL A 39 -16.45 3.19 2.97
CA VAL A 39 -15.93 2.27 1.94
C VAL A 39 -16.08 2.86 0.53
N VAL A 40 -17.22 3.49 0.25
CA VAL A 40 -17.48 4.15 -1.04
C VAL A 40 -16.50 5.31 -1.24
N ASP A 41 -16.35 6.16 -0.24
CA ASP A 41 -15.42 7.30 -0.29
C ASP A 41 -13.98 6.84 -0.49
N ARG A 42 -13.54 5.78 0.22
CA ARG A 42 -12.17 5.26 0.09
C ARG A 42 -11.95 4.61 -1.27
N ALA A 43 -12.92 3.85 -1.79
CA ALA A 43 -12.85 3.32 -3.15
C ALA A 43 -12.69 4.44 -4.20
N HIS A 44 -13.41 5.55 -4.03
CA HIS A 44 -13.35 6.70 -4.93
C HIS A 44 -12.00 7.41 -4.97
N ILE A 45 -11.28 7.51 -3.83
CA ILE A 45 -9.94 8.11 -3.79
C ILE A 45 -9.04 7.48 -4.87
N MET A 46 -9.06 6.15 -4.96
CA MET A 46 -8.20 5.42 -5.89
C MET A 46 -8.82 5.32 -7.29
N SER A 47 -10.13 5.10 -7.41
CA SER A 47 -10.78 4.85 -8.71
C SER A 47 -11.03 6.11 -9.55
N LEU A 48 -11.11 7.29 -8.93
CA LEU A 48 -11.36 8.56 -9.61
C LEU A 48 -10.08 9.37 -9.87
N GLN A 49 -8.93 8.93 -9.34
CA GLN A 49 -7.68 9.66 -9.51
C GLN A 49 -7.30 9.78 -10.99
N LYS A 50 -7.02 11.02 -11.43
CA LYS A 50 -6.54 11.30 -12.79
C LYS A 50 -5.07 11.61 -12.80
N TRP A 51 -4.36 11.10 -13.79
CA TRP A 51 -2.92 11.31 -13.97
C TRP A 51 -2.53 11.09 -15.43
N ARG A 52 -1.30 11.49 -15.78
CA ARG A 52 -0.73 11.37 -17.13
C ARG A 52 0.69 10.83 -17.04
N PRO A 53 1.03 9.71 -17.68
CA PRO A 53 2.42 9.28 -17.78
C PRO A 53 3.21 10.25 -18.66
N LEU A 54 4.48 10.51 -18.33
CA LEU A 54 5.36 11.35 -19.14
C LEU A 54 6.05 10.58 -20.27
N THR A 55 6.20 9.26 -20.13
CA THR A 55 6.89 8.40 -21.10
C THR A 55 6.03 7.21 -21.50
N ASN A 56 6.41 6.55 -22.61
CA ASN A 56 5.79 5.30 -23.08
C ASN A 56 6.47 4.05 -22.52
N THR A 57 7.12 4.13 -21.35
CA THR A 57 7.93 3.02 -20.80
C THR A 57 7.29 2.35 -19.59
N MET A 58 6.25 2.94 -19.02
CA MET A 58 5.55 2.39 -17.84
C MET A 58 4.74 1.13 -18.24
N PRO A 59 5.04 -0.06 -17.69
CA PRO A 59 4.34 -1.29 -18.06
C PRO A 59 2.87 -1.29 -17.60
N LEU A 60 1.97 -1.72 -18.47
CA LEU A 60 0.52 -1.72 -18.22
C LEU A 60 -0.03 -3.06 -17.74
N ARG A 61 0.51 -4.17 -18.25
CA ARG A 61 0.00 -5.52 -17.94
C ARG A 61 1.12 -6.54 -17.92
N ALA A 62 1.03 -7.49 -17.00
CA ALA A 62 2.02 -8.57 -16.89
C ALA A 62 2.08 -9.48 -18.13
N LYS A 63 0.93 -9.75 -18.76
CA LYS A 63 0.79 -10.73 -19.86
C LYS A 63 0.98 -10.14 -21.26
N THR A 64 0.86 -8.82 -21.41
CA THR A 64 1.02 -8.16 -22.71
C THR A 64 2.15 -7.16 -22.54
N LYS A 65 3.15 -7.18 -23.44
CA LYS A 65 4.27 -6.21 -23.41
C LYS A 65 3.79 -4.82 -23.86
N THR A 66 2.75 -4.32 -23.20
CA THR A 66 2.05 -3.08 -23.50
C THR A 66 2.36 -2.07 -22.41
N GLU A 67 2.50 -0.82 -22.80
CA GLU A 67 2.80 0.30 -21.92
C GLU A 67 1.64 1.30 -21.85
N PHE A 68 1.64 2.10 -20.79
CA PHE A 68 0.82 3.30 -20.74
C PHE A 68 1.31 4.31 -21.79
N LYS A 69 0.38 4.99 -22.46
CA LYS A 69 0.70 5.98 -23.49
C LYS A 69 1.04 7.32 -22.86
N ALA A 70 2.23 7.84 -23.14
CA ALA A 70 2.69 9.16 -22.76
C ALA A 70 1.63 10.23 -23.05
N ASN A 71 1.45 11.14 -22.09
CA ASN A 71 0.53 12.28 -22.11
C ASN A 71 -0.97 11.93 -22.21
N ALA A 72 -1.35 10.65 -22.32
CA ALA A 72 -2.74 10.25 -22.25
C ALA A 72 -3.26 10.38 -20.81
N THR A 73 -4.50 10.86 -20.66
CA THR A 73 -5.13 10.94 -19.33
C THR A 73 -5.71 9.59 -18.96
N TYR A 74 -5.25 9.02 -17.86
CA TYR A 74 -5.82 7.82 -17.26
C TYR A 74 -6.65 8.20 -16.03
N THR A 75 -7.68 7.40 -15.75
CA THR A 75 -8.48 7.49 -14.52
C THR A 75 -8.32 6.17 -13.76
N GLY A 76 -8.12 6.26 -12.46
CA GLY A 76 -7.78 5.14 -11.60
C GLY A 76 -6.27 4.91 -11.47
N ILE A 77 -5.88 4.16 -10.45
CA ILE A 77 -4.49 3.80 -10.14
C ILE A 77 -4.03 2.59 -10.95
N PRO A 78 -2.76 2.52 -11.42
CA PRO A 78 -2.23 1.38 -12.18
C PRO A 78 -2.44 0.02 -11.51
N TYR A 79 -2.82 -0.97 -12.30
CA TYR A 79 -2.90 -2.36 -11.84
C TYR A 79 -1.50 -3.02 -11.84
N SER A 80 -1.01 -3.36 -10.66
CA SER A 80 0.18 -4.20 -10.44
C SER A 80 0.16 -4.70 -9.01
N ASN A 81 0.71 -5.89 -8.74
CA ASN A 81 0.94 -6.35 -7.37
C ASN A 81 2.32 -5.97 -6.82
N GLY A 82 3.07 -5.12 -7.54
CA GLY A 82 4.39 -4.64 -7.11
C GLY A 82 5.51 -5.68 -7.17
N GLY A 83 5.26 -6.92 -7.59
CA GLY A 83 6.32 -7.94 -7.72
C GLY A 83 7.10 -8.18 -6.42
N ARG A 84 8.42 -8.24 -6.53
CA ARG A 84 9.34 -8.31 -5.37
C ARG A 84 9.84 -6.91 -4.97
N ASP A 85 10.09 -6.05 -5.95
CA ASP A 85 10.83 -4.80 -5.73
C ASP A 85 9.95 -3.54 -5.69
N GLY A 86 8.71 -3.63 -6.18
CA GLY A 86 7.78 -2.51 -6.28
C GLY A 86 7.13 -2.13 -4.96
N ARG A 87 6.16 -1.21 -5.04
CA ARG A 87 5.39 -0.75 -3.88
C ARG A 87 3.89 -0.70 -4.19
N LEU A 88 3.10 -1.09 -3.20
CA LEU A 88 1.65 -1.00 -3.25
C LEU A 88 1.18 0.41 -2.85
N ILE A 89 0.43 1.05 -3.73
CA ILE A 89 -0.13 2.39 -3.46
C ILE A 89 -1.19 2.27 -2.36
N GLY A 90 -1.16 3.18 -1.39
CA GLY A 90 -2.00 3.18 -0.19
C GLY A 90 -1.50 2.29 0.95
N PHE A 91 -0.50 1.42 0.73
CA PHE A 91 -0.02 0.49 1.77
C PHE A 91 1.48 0.58 2.03
N ASP A 92 2.27 0.65 0.96
CA ASP A 92 3.72 0.79 1.05
C ASP A 92 4.15 2.24 0.84
N ILE A 93 3.36 3.01 0.09
CA ILE A 93 3.54 4.45 -0.16
C ILE A 93 2.17 5.14 -0.21
N ASN A 94 2.14 6.46 0.03
CA ASN A 94 0.94 7.27 -0.16
C ASN A 94 0.65 7.52 -1.65
N LEU A 95 -0.58 7.87 -1.98
CA LEU A 95 -0.98 8.26 -3.32
C LEU A 95 -0.18 9.46 -3.84
N ARG A 96 0.10 10.44 -2.99
CA ARG A 96 0.91 11.63 -3.37
C ARG A 96 2.32 11.27 -3.84
N THR A 97 2.93 10.23 -3.29
CA THR A 97 4.26 9.72 -3.69
C THR A 97 4.22 9.16 -5.10
N PHE A 98 3.18 8.38 -5.41
CA PHE A 98 2.94 7.92 -6.78
C PHE A 98 2.74 9.10 -7.74
N LEU A 99 1.90 10.07 -7.39
CA LEU A 99 1.67 11.25 -8.23
C LEU A 99 2.95 12.07 -8.46
N ALA A 100 3.79 12.22 -7.43
CA ALA A 100 5.12 12.81 -7.59
C ALA A 100 5.98 12.01 -8.58
N ALA A 101 6.02 10.68 -8.46
CA ALA A 101 6.77 9.82 -9.38
C ALA A 101 6.26 9.92 -10.84
N THR A 102 4.96 10.12 -11.06
CA THR A 102 4.43 10.34 -12.42
C THR A 102 5.02 11.58 -13.07
N GLU A 103 5.42 12.57 -12.28
CA GLU A 103 6.03 13.81 -12.73
C GLU A 103 7.57 13.72 -12.88
N ASN A 104 8.19 12.57 -12.61
CA ASN A 104 9.62 12.39 -12.83
C ASN A 104 9.84 11.32 -13.92
N PRO A 105 10.25 11.68 -15.16
CA PRO A 105 10.46 10.72 -16.24
C PRO A 105 11.62 9.75 -15.97
N GLN A 106 12.47 10.05 -14.99
CA GLN A 106 13.57 9.21 -14.53
C GLN A 106 13.21 8.39 -13.29
N SER A 107 11.97 8.49 -12.78
CA SER A 107 11.54 7.69 -11.64
C SER A 107 11.47 6.20 -11.97
N HIS A 108 11.54 5.37 -10.93
CA HIS A 108 11.34 3.93 -11.04
C HIS A 108 10.00 3.54 -11.65
N LEU A 109 9.00 4.43 -11.62
CA LEU A 109 7.74 4.22 -12.33
C LEU A 109 7.95 3.97 -13.84
N TYR A 110 8.93 4.65 -14.44
CA TYR A 110 9.24 4.58 -15.87
C TYR A 110 10.50 3.77 -16.19
N THR A 111 11.39 3.60 -15.22
CA THR A 111 12.71 2.98 -15.42
C THR A 111 12.83 1.56 -14.86
N LYS A 112 11.83 1.08 -14.09
CA LYS A 112 11.78 -0.31 -13.60
C LYS A 112 10.60 -1.08 -14.18
N ASP A 113 10.90 -2.18 -14.83
CA ASP A 113 9.92 -3.14 -15.33
C ASP A 113 9.86 -4.36 -14.41
N LEU A 114 8.70 -4.60 -13.79
CA LEU A 114 8.51 -5.73 -12.87
C LEU A 114 7.81 -6.92 -13.52
N ARG A 115 7.55 -6.89 -14.84
CA ARG A 115 6.97 -8.02 -15.56
C ARG A 115 7.82 -9.27 -15.37
N GLY A 116 7.18 -10.37 -15.04
CA GLY A 116 7.83 -11.68 -14.83
C GLY A 116 8.36 -11.93 -13.41
N GLN A 117 8.37 -10.94 -12.51
CA GLN A 117 8.77 -11.18 -11.11
C GLN A 117 7.76 -12.04 -10.35
N ARG A 118 6.46 -11.73 -10.48
CA ARG A 118 5.33 -12.53 -10.02
C ARG A 118 4.20 -12.47 -11.04
N SER A 119 3.22 -13.35 -10.91
CA SER A 119 1.96 -13.24 -11.65
C SER A 119 1.34 -11.87 -11.39
N ASN A 120 0.88 -11.18 -12.44
CA ASN A 120 0.28 -9.84 -12.37
C ASN A 120 1.21 -8.67 -11.97
N SER A 121 2.52 -8.89 -11.86
CA SER A 121 3.49 -7.79 -11.74
C SER A 121 3.67 -7.08 -13.07
N ALA A 122 3.57 -5.75 -13.06
CA ALA A 122 3.79 -4.91 -14.24
C ALA A 122 4.55 -3.64 -13.85
N ALA A 123 3.83 -2.56 -13.55
CA ALA A 123 4.42 -1.30 -13.08
C ALA A 123 5.05 -1.44 -11.69
N PHE A 124 6.05 -0.59 -11.42
CA PHE A 124 6.73 -0.48 -10.13
C PHE A 124 5.78 -0.11 -8.99
N TYR A 125 4.91 0.88 -9.24
CA TYR A 125 3.81 1.23 -8.37
C TYR A 125 2.50 0.68 -8.91
N GLY A 126 1.67 0.12 -8.02
CA GLY A 126 0.33 -0.26 -8.41
C GLY A 126 -0.53 -0.79 -7.28
N MET A 127 -1.73 -1.18 -7.67
CA MET A 127 -2.76 -1.67 -6.77
C MET A 127 -3.49 -2.85 -7.44
N ALA A 128 -3.24 -4.07 -6.97
CA ALA A 128 -3.98 -5.25 -7.42
C ALA A 128 -5.41 -5.28 -6.82
N CYS A 129 -6.26 -6.20 -7.29
CA CYS A 129 -7.67 -6.27 -6.86
C CYS A 129 -7.83 -6.43 -5.34
N ASN A 130 -7.05 -7.31 -4.73
CA ASN A 130 -7.07 -7.54 -3.29
C ASN A 130 -6.55 -6.33 -2.50
N VAL A 131 -5.59 -5.59 -3.05
CA VAL A 131 -5.07 -4.35 -2.47
C VAL A 131 -6.14 -3.25 -2.50
N PHE A 132 -6.80 -3.06 -3.65
CA PHE A 132 -7.88 -2.09 -3.79
C PHE A 132 -9.04 -2.35 -2.84
N VAL A 133 -9.52 -3.59 -2.77
CA VAL A 133 -10.63 -3.95 -1.88
C VAL A 133 -10.21 -3.81 -0.41
N SER A 134 -9.00 -4.23 -0.04
CA SER A 134 -8.49 -4.05 1.34
C SER A 134 -8.36 -2.58 1.72
N TYR A 135 -7.87 -1.73 0.81
CA TYR A 135 -7.80 -0.28 1.03
C TYR A 135 -9.19 0.31 1.23
N SER A 136 -10.14 -0.05 0.37
CA SER A 136 -11.51 0.45 0.44
C SER A 136 -12.19 0.05 1.75
N LEU A 137 -11.89 -1.16 2.25
CA LEU A 137 -12.47 -1.72 3.47
C LEU A 137 -11.69 -1.38 4.74
N GLN A 138 -10.75 -0.43 4.71
CA GLN A 138 -10.03 0.05 5.90
C GLN A 138 -9.20 -1.02 6.62
N LEU A 139 -8.54 -1.88 5.82
CA LEU A 139 -7.51 -2.76 6.32
C LEU A 139 -6.15 -2.08 6.30
N ALA A 140 -5.37 -2.29 7.35
CA ALA A 140 -3.98 -1.86 7.45
C ALA A 140 -3.08 -2.59 6.46
N PHE A 141 -3.45 -3.82 6.11
CA PHE A 141 -2.69 -4.66 5.21
C PHE A 141 -3.56 -5.39 4.19
N PRO A 142 -3.06 -5.61 2.96
CA PRO A 142 -3.78 -6.42 1.98
C PRO A 142 -3.82 -7.87 2.43
N THR A 143 -5.02 -8.40 2.51
CA THR A 143 -5.30 -9.84 2.53
C THR A 143 -5.28 -10.35 1.09
N THR A 144 -4.91 -11.61 0.87
CA THR A 144 -5.00 -12.16 -0.50
C THR A 144 -6.47 -12.31 -0.88
N SER A 145 -6.79 -12.27 -2.19
CA SER A 145 -8.16 -12.50 -2.64
C SER A 145 -8.71 -13.86 -2.18
N SER A 146 -7.85 -14.86 -1.96
CA SER A 146 -8.24 -16.17 -1.43
C SER A 146 -8.56 -16.15 0.08
N PHE A 147 -8.13 -15.15 0.84
CA PHE A 147 -8.28 -15.09 2.31
C PHE A 147 -9.30 -14.06 2.80
N GLN A 148 -9.90 -13.26 1.90
CA GLN A 148 -10.85 -12.19 2.27
C GLN A 148 -12.24 -12.67 2.68
N VAL A 149 -12.56 -13.95 2.41
CA VAL A 149 -13.89 -14.53 2.58
C VAL A 149 -13.85 -15.79 3.46
N PRO A 150 -14.98 -16.29 3.97
CA PRO A 150 -15.03 -17.52 4.76
C PRO A 150 -14.41 -18.71 4.02
N PRO A 151 -13.73 -19.63 4.73
CA PRO A 151 -13.61 -19.71 6.19
C PRO A 151 -12.45 -18.88 6.77
N PHE A 152 -11.81 -18.00 6.00
CA PHE A 152 -10.53 -17.39 6.40
C PHE A 152 -10.67 -16.11 7.22
N SER A 153 -11.80 -15.42 7.08
CA SER A 153 -12.13 -14.16 7.74
C SER A 153 -13.44 -14.29 8.50
N ASP A 154 -13.47 -13.75 9.72
CA ASP A 154 -14.66 -13.65 10.56
C ASP A 154 -15.53 -12.44 10.14
N GLY A 155 -16.76 -12.37 10.64
CA GLY A 155 -17.65 -11.23 10.40
C GLY A 155 -18.12 -11.07 8.95
N ILE A 156 -17.99 -12.10 8.12
CA ILE A 156 -18.40 -12.10 6.72
C ILE A 156 -19.13 -13.39 6.36
N GLU A 157 -20.18 -13.29 5.55
CA GLU A 157 -21.03 -14.41 5.20
C GLU A 157 -21.35 -14.42 3.70
N ARG A 158 -21.43 -15.63 3.12
CA ARG A 158 -21.90 -15.80 1.74
C ARG A 158 -23.42 -15.64 1.68
N LEU A 159 -23.90 -14.81 0.76
CA LEU A 159 -25.33 -14.74 0.49
C LEU A 159 -25.81 -16.02 -0.20
N LYS A 160 -26.74 -16.76 0.43
CA LYS A 160 -27.26 -18.06 -0.05
C LYS A 160 -27.93 -17.98 -1.44
N ALA A 161 -28.56 -16.85 -1.73
CA ALA A 161 -29.18 -16.57 -3.03
C ALA A 161 -28.77 -15.15 -3.45
N PRO A 162 -27.57 -14.99 -4.06
CA PRO A 162 -27.07 -13.69 -4.48
C PRO A 162 -27.90 -13.19 -5.66
N SER A 163 -28.36 -11.95 -5.56
CA SER A 163 -29.07 -11.27 -6.66
C SER A 163 -28.75 -9.79 -6.61
N ALA A 164 -29.03 -9.11 -7.73
CA ALA A 164 -28.90 -7.67 -7.82
C ALA A 164 -29.70 -6.93 -6.75
N GLN A 165 -30.89 -7.43 -6.42
CA GLN A 165 -31.79 -6.82 -5.44
C GLN A 165 -31.19 -6.79 -4.02
N LYS A 166 -30.32 -7.76 -3.70
CA LYS A 166 -29.66 -7.91 -2.39
C LYS A 166 -28.28 -7.27 -2.31
N ALA A 167 -27.77 -6.74 -3.42
CA ALA A 167 -26.51 -6.03 -3.40
C ALA A 167 -26.64 -4.75 -2.58
N ALA A 168 -25.61 -4.45 -1.78
CA ALA A 168 -25.49 -3.24 -0.99
C ALA A 168 -24.03 -2.78 -0.97
N ALA A 169 -23.79 -1.48 -0.80
CA ALA A 169 -22.44 -0.94 -0.66
C ALA A 169 -21.67 -1.67 0.46
N GLY A 170 -20.40 -2.00 0.25
CA GLY A 170 -19.60 -2.82 1.16
C GLY A 170 -19.77 -4.34 0.99
N ASN A 171 -20.71 -4.82 0.17
CA ASN A 171 -20.70 -6.23 -0.23
C ASN A 171 -19.49 -6.54 -1.12
N ILE A 172 -18.97 -7.76 -0.97
CA ILE A 172 -17.80 -8.24 -1.71
C ILE A 172 -18.25 -9.22 -2.78
N LEU A 173 -17.83 -8.99 -4.03
CA LEU A 173 -17.94 -9.99 -5.09
C LEU A 173 -16.62 -10.74 -5.16
N TRP A 174 -16.70 -12.07 -5.17
CA TRP A 174 -15.51 -12.91 -5.18
C TRP A 174 -15.67 -14.11 -6.10
N TYR A 175 -14.58 -14.44 -6.79
CA TYR A 175 -14.36 -15.69 -7.50
C TYR A 175 -12.86 -16.02 -7.52
N LYS A 176 -12.50 -17.24 -7.93
CA LYS A 176 -11.10 -17.70 -7.89
C LYS A 176 -10.17 -16.72 -8.62
N GLY A 177 -9.29 -16.06 -7.85
CA GLY A 177 -8.27 -15.14 -8.36
C GLY A 177 -8.68 -13.66 -8.47
N HIS A 178 -9.91 -13.26 -8.13
CA HIS A 178 -10.34 -11.86 -8.21
C HIS A 178 -11.35 -11.48 -7.14
N ILE A 179 -11.35 -10.20 -6.77
CA ILE A 179 -12.23 -9.64 -5.76
C ILE A 179 -12.61 -8.20 -6.09
N GLU A 180 -13.86 -7.85 -5.81
CA GLU A 180 -14.46 -6.55 -6.11
C GLU A 180 -15.35 -6.10 -4.95
N VAL A 181 -15.65 -4.80 -4.89
CA VAL A 181 -16.52 -4.22 -3.86
C VAL A 181 -17.70 -3.48 -4.48
N VAL A 182 -18.91 -3.77 -4.02
CA VAL A 182 -20.10 -2.96 -4.33
C VAL A 182 -19.95 -1.62 -3.63
N THR A 183 -20.14 -0.53 -4.36
CA THR A 183 -20.02 0.85 -3.84
C THR A 183 -21.28 1.67 -4.02
N GLY A 184 -22.36 1.05 -4.49
CA GLY A 184 -23.65 1.71 -4.49
C GLY A 184 -24.72 0.94 -5.23
N THR A 185 -25.97 1.26 -4.90
CA THR A 185 -27.15 0.77 -5.60
C THR A 185 -28.11 1.92 -5.82
N LYS A 186 -28.74 1.97 -6.99
CA LYS A 186 -29.89 2.86 -7.25
C LYS A 186 -31.16 2.02 -7.25
N ARG A 187 -32.22 2.58 -6.67
CA ARG A 187 -33.55 1.96 -6.62
C ARG A 187 -34.57 2.89 -7.29
N ASP A 188 -35.59 2.31 -7.91
CA ASP A 188 -36.76 3.05 -8.38
C ASP A 188 -37.73 3.39 -7.24
N ALA A 189 -38.86 4.01 -7.56
CA ALA A 189 -39.89 4.39 -6.59
C ALA A 189 -40.54 3.18 -5.89
N ASP A 190 -40.54 2.02 -6.54
CA ASP A 190 -41.07 0.76 -6.00
C ASP A 190 -40.03 0.00 -5.16
N GLY A 191 -38.82 0.54 -5.03
CA GLY A 191 -37.72 -0.04 -4.25
C GLY A 191 -36.92 -1.11 -5.00
N ASN A 192 -37.17 -1.33 -6.30
CA ASN A 192 -36.41 -2.28 -7.11
C ASN A 192 -35.05 -1.69 -7.48
N VAL A 193 -33.99 -2.50 -7.36
CA VAL A 193 -32.66 -2.09 -7.81
C VAL A 193 -32.69 -1.90 -9.32
N THR A 194 -32.27 -0.73 -9.80
CA THR A 194 -32.15 -0.41 -11.23
C THR A 194 -30.70 -0.31 -11.68
N GLN A 195 -29.78 -0.09 -10.75
CA GLN A 195 -28.35 -0.01 -11.05
C GLN A 195 -27.52 -0.45 -9.84
N ILE A 196 -26.42 -1.18 -10.10
CA ILE A 196 -25.42 -1.55 -9.12
C ILE A 196 -24.07 -0.97 -9.57
N THR A 197 -23.39 -0.28 -8.68
CA THR A 197 -22.04 0.24 -8.92
C THR A 197 -21.04 -0.66 -8.21
N VAL A 198 -20.10 -1.22 -8.97
CA VAL A 198 -19.04 -2.10 -8.46
C VAL A 198 -17.69 -1.50 -8.83
N GLN A 199 -16.76 -1.51 -7.90
CA GLN A 199 -15.39 -1.03 -8.13
C GLN A 199 -14.40 -2.17 -7.91
N ASP A 200 -13.39 -2.22 -8.77
CA ASP A 200 -12.33 -3.22 -8.72
C ASP A 200 -11.01 -2.63 -9.21
N SER A 201 -9.94 -3.40 -9.05
CA SER A 201 -8.70 -3.16 -9.77
C SER A 201 -8.43 -4.28 -10.77
N TRP A 202 -8.34 -3.91 -12.04
CA TRP A 202 -8.06 -4.83 -13.14
C TRP A 202 -7.29 -4.07 -14.23
N PRO A 203 -6.38 -4.71 -15.00
CA PRO A 203 -5.66 -4.00 -16.05
C PRO A 203 -6.57 -3.14 -16.95
N PRO A 204 -6.23 -1.86 -17.21
CA PRO A 204 -4.98 -1.20 -16.82
C PRO A 204 -4.98 -0.55 -15.42
N THR A 205 -6.14 -0.21 -14.87
CA THR A 205 -6.27 0.63 -13.66
C THR A 205 -7.45 0.20 -12.78
N THR A 206 -7.51 0.70 -11.55
CA THR A 206 -8.74 0.69 -10.75
C THR A 206 -9.88 1.35 -11.53
N ARG A 207 -11.09 0.81 -11.45
CA ARG A 207 -12.20 1.25 -12.30
C ARG A 207 -13.55 1.15 -11.60
N ILE A 208 -14.51 1.90 -12.16
CA ILE A 208 -15.91 1.88 -11.75
C ILE A 208 -16.72 1.21 -12.85
N LYS A 209 -17.47 0.18 -12.47
CA LYS A 209 -18.41 -0.54 -13.34
C LYS A 209 -19.83 -0.27 -12.85
N LYS A 210 -20.75 -0.16 -13.80
CA LYS A 210 -22.18 -0.03 -13.53
C LYS A 210 -22.90 -1.19 -14.22
N TYR A 211 -23.71 -1.90 -13.46
CA TYR A 211 -24.51 -3.02 -13.93
C TYR A 211 -25.98 -2.67 -13.79
N THR A 212 -26.80 -3.06 -14.77
CA THR A 212 -28.23 -3.34 -14.51
C THR A 212 -28.37 -4.63 -13.70
N PRO A 213 -29.55 -4.91 -13.11
CA PRO A 213 -29.78 -6.17 -12.41
C PRO A 213 -29.41 -7.41 -13.23
N ASP A 214 -29.96 -7.52 -14.45
CA ASP A 214 -29.71 -8.66 -15.35
C ASP A 214 -28.22 -8.80 -15.70
N GLN A 215 -27.51 -7.69 -15.90
CA GLN A 215 -26.08 -7.71 -16.20
C GLN A 215 -25.27 -8.23 -15.01
N LEU A 216 -25.63 -7.85 -13.79
CA LEU A 216 -24.96 -8.34 -12.59
C LEU A 216 -25.23 -9.84 -12.40
N GLU A 217 -26.47 -10.30 -12.59
CA GLU A 217 -26.82 -11.71 -12.46
C GLU A 217 -26.13 -12.58 -13.52
N ALA A 218 -26.09 -12.10 -14.77
CA ALA A 218 -25.34 -12.74 -15.84
C ALA A 218 -23.84 -12.80 -15.52
N TYR A 219 -23.27 -11.71 -14.99
CA TYR A 219 -21.87 -11.65 -14.56
C TYR A 219 -21.56 -12.65 -13.43
N LEU A 220 -22.39 -12.69 -12.38
CA LEU A 220 -22.24 -13.63 -11.26
C LEU A 220 -22.26 -15.08 -11.76
N LYS A 221 -23.18 -15.41 -12.67
CA LYS A 221 -23.28 -16.73 -13.28
C LYS A 221 -22.06 -17.05 -14.16
N GLN A 222 -21.66 -16.13 -15.03
CA GLN A 222 -20.57 -16.33 -15.99
C GLN A 222 -19.22 -16.55 -15.28
N CYS A 223 -18.93 -15.76 -14.25
CA CYS A 223 -17.67 -15.85 -13.51
C CYS A 223 -17.69 -16.93 -12.41
N GLY A 224 -18.85 -17.53 -12.12
CA GLY A 224 -19.04 -18.35 -10.92
C GLY A 224 -18.80 -17.55 -9.64
N ALA A 225 -19.14 -16.26 -9.66
CA ALA A 225 -18.87 -15.36 -8.55
C ALA A 225 -19.94 -15.47 -7.46
N ALA A 226 -19.49 -15.31 -6.22
CA ALA A 226 -20.34 -15.24 -5.05
C ALA A 226 -20.39 -13.80 -4.52
N LEU A 227 -21.52 -13.44 -3.90
CA LEU A 227 -21.70 -12.18 -3.20
C LEU A 227 -21.64 -12.45 -1.69
N TYR A 228 -20.81 -11.69 -1.00
CA TYR A 228 -20.60 -11.78 0.44
C TYR A 228 -21.04 -10.50 1.14
N ASN A 229 -21.63 -10.65 2.31
CA ASN A 229 -21.99 -9.55 3.20
C ASN A 229 -21.08 -9.56 4.42
N ILE A 230 -20.44 -8.43 4.70
CA ILE A 230 -19.79 -8.21 5.99
C ILE A 230 -20.91 -7.93 6.99
N THR A 231 -21.09 -8.86 7.93
CA THR A 231 -22.10 -8.82 9.00
C THR A 231 -21.55 -8.23 10.29
N ASP A 232 -20.24 -8.32 10.50
CA ASP A 232 -19.52 -7.67 11.60
C ASP A 232 -18.22 -7.06 11.07
N TYR A 233 -18.21 -5.74 10.91
CA TYR A 233 -17.09 -5.02 10.33
C TYR A 233 -15.88 -4.92 11.27
N ALA A 234 -16.09 -4.98 12.58
CA ALA A 234 -15.00 -4.99 13.55
C ALA A 234 -14.30 -6.35 13.55
N ALA A 235 -15.07 -7.45 13.62
CA ALA A 235 -14.53 -8.81 13.54
C ALA A 235 -13.80 -9.07 12.22
N TRP A 236 -14.36 -8.57 11.10
CA TRP A 236 -13.73 -8.74 9.78
C TRP A 236 -12.35 -8.08 9.68
N ARG A 237 -12.16 -6.91 10.29
CA ARG A 237 -10.85 -6.23 10.31
C ARG A 237 -9.92 -6.81 11.38
N GLY A 238 -10.45 -7.12 12.57
CA GLY A 238 -9.68 -7.58 13.71
C GLY A 238 -8.46 -6.69 13.97
N HIS A 239 -7.30 -7.31 14.22
CA HIS A 239 -6.01 -6.60 14.37
C HIS A 239 -5.54 -5.86 13.13
N ASN A 240 -6.10 -6.17 11.95
CA ASN A 240 -5.75 -5.55 10.68
C ASN A 240 -6.58 -4.28 10.40
N CYS A 241 -7.19 -3.65 11.40
CA CYS A 241 -7.86 -2.36 11.23
C CYS A 241 -6.84 -1.23 10.97
N ALA A 242 -7.07 -0.42 9.94
CA ALA A 242 -6.15 0.63 9.48
C ALA A 242 -5.81 1.69 10.55
N GLU A 243 -6.73 1.96 11.46
CA GLU A 243 -6.64 3.01 12.48
C GLU A 243 -5.52 2.79 13.51
N ASN A 244 -4.98 1.57 13.58
CA ASN A 244 -3.85 1.24 14.45
C ASN A 244 -2.49 1.58 13.82
N PHE A 245 -2.44 2.04 12.56
CA PHE A 245 -1.22 2.14 11.77
C PHE A 245 -1.14 3.45 10.99
N LEU A 246 0.05 3.76 10.47
CA LEU A 246 0.26 4.95 9.64
C LEU A 246 -0.30 4.81 8.22
N PHE A 247 -0.52 3.57 7.76
CA PHE A 247 -1.04 3.27 6.42
C PHE A 247 -2.19 2.26 6.47
N PRO A 248 -3.22 2.42 5.62
CA PRO A 248 -3.40 3.53 4.68
C PRO A 248 -3.72 4.88 5.33
N ASN A 249 -3.26 5.98 4.73
CA ASN A 249 -3.56 7.34 5.19
C ASN A 249 -4.60 8.01 4.26
N TYR A 250 -5.87 7.74 4.52
CA TYR A 250 -6.97 8.18 3.67
C TYR A 250 -7.13 9.70 3.59
N GLU A 251 -6.83 10.40 4.68
CA GLU A 251 -6.89 11.86 4.72
C GLU A 251 -5.85 12.42 3.75
N LEU A 252 -4.60 11.98 3.87
CA LEU A 252 -3.51 12.42 3.01
C LEU A 252 -3.72 12.02 1.55
N ASP A 253 -4.21 10.80 1.31
CA ASP A 253 -4.49 10.30 -0.05
C ASP A 253 -5.66 11.02 -0.72
N SER A 254 -6.57 11.63 0.05
CA SER A 254 -7.68 12.42 -0.50
C SER A 254 -7.27 13.84 -0.92
N LEU A 255 -6.09 14.31 -0.50
CA LEU A 255 -5.60 15.64 -0.82
C LEU A 255 -4.98 15.69 -2.22
N LYS A 256 -5.17 16.81 -2.91
CA LYS A 256 -4.41 17.10 -4.14
C LYS A 256 -3.02 17.63 -3.74
N PRO A 257 -1.93 16.89 -4.01
CA PRO A 257 -0.61 17.33 -3.60
C PRO A 257 -0.09 18.45 -4.51
N LEU A 258 0.69 19.37 -3.94
CA LEU A 258 1.54 20.27 -4.70
C LEU A 258 2.85 19.54 -5.03
N ILE A 259 3.02 19.19 -6.31
CA ILE A 259 4.19 18.43 -6.77
C ILE A 259 5.32 19.39 -7.13
N ASN A 260 6.51 19.10 -6.61
CA ASN A 260 7.73 19.86 -6.86
C ASN A 260 8.07 19.86 -8.37
N ARG A 261 8.27 21.05 -8.93
CA ARG A 261 8.57 21.27 -10.36
C ARG A 261 10.06 21.42 -10.63
N THR A 262 10.87 21.58 -9.60
CA THR A 262 12.31 21.80 -9.71
C THR A 262 13.09 20.51 -9.46
N LEU A 263 12.72 19.77 -8.43
CA LEU A 263 13.43 18.60 -7.93
C LEU A 263 12.44 17.47 -7.63
N LEU A 264 12.77 16.24 -8.01
CA LEU A 264 12.05 15.03 -7.58
C LEU A 264 13.02 13.87 -7.37
N LEU A 265 12.66 12.90 -6.52
CA LEU A 265 13.47 11.70 -6.30
C LEU A 265 13.05 10.55 -7.24
N ASP A 266 13.89 9.53 -7.38
CA ASP A 266 13.65 8.34 -8.20
C ASP A 266 12.45 7.50 -7.76
N LEU A 267 12.16 7.47 -6.47
CA LEU A 267 10.97 6.82 -5.94
C LEU A 267 9.76 7.77 -5.81
N GLY A 268 9.87 9.02 -6.27
CA GLY A 268 8.89 10.07 -5.99
C GLY A 268 9.19 10.79 -4.68
N ASP A 269 8.29 11.67 -4.26
CA ASP A 269 8.43 12.47 -3.03
C ASP A 269 7.71 11.82 -1.84
N TRP A 270 8.11 12.15 -0.61
CA TRP A 270 7.60 11.57 0.63
C TRP A 270 7.73 10.05 0.65
N VAL A 271 8.95 9.54 0.61
CA VAL A 271 9.21 8.09 0.47
C VAL A 271 10.31 7.58 1.40
N ALA A 272 10.20 6.32 1.82
CA ALA A 272 11.22 5.63 2.60
C ALA A 272 12.17 4.81 1.71
N TYR A 273 13.47 4.89 2.00
CA TYR A 273 14.54 4.09 1.41
C TYR A 273 15.19 3.21 2.48
N TYR A 274 15.82 2.12 2.06
CA TYR A 274 16.73 1.38 2.94
C TYR A 274 18.04 2.16 3.10
N LYS A 275 18.59 2.16 4.31
CA LYS A 275 19.97 2.58 4.59
C LYS A 275 20.95 1.94 3.59
N GLY A 276 21.91 2.72 3.10
CA GLY A 276 22.88 2.29 2.09
C GLY A 276 22.31 2.19 0.66
N SER A 277 21.01 2.44 0.46
CA SER A 277 20.46 2.58 -0.90
C SER A 277 20.86 3.91 -1.51
N SER A 278 21.04 3.91 -2.83
CA SER A 278 21.16 5.15 -3.58
C SER A 278 19.82 5.90 -3.61
N VAL A 279 19.92 7.23 -3.45
CA VAL A 279 18.84 8.19 -3.69
C VAL A 279 19.25 9.02 -4.89
N SER A 280 18.39 9.05 -5.92
CA SER A 280 18.65 9.82 -7.13
C SER A 280 17.78 11.06 -7.17
N PHE A 281 18.43 12.22 -7.10
CA PHE A 281 17.85 13.56 -7.15
C PHE A 281 17.80 14.04 -8.60
N ASN A 282 16.61 14.08 -9.19
CA ASN A 282 16.40 14.60 -10.54
C ASN A 282 16.10 16.11 -10.50
N ILE A 283 17.09 16.92 -10.87
CA ILE A 283 16.97 18.36 -11.04
C ILE A 283 16.39 18.61 -12.42
N MET A 284 15.09 18.88 -12.46
CA MET A 284 14.34 19.10 -13.70
C MET A 284 14.26 20.58 -14.06
N ASP A 285 14.16 21.46 -13.06
CA ASP A 285 13.96 22.92 -13.22
C ASP A 285 12.96 23.24 -14.35
N ARG A 286 11.72 22.74 -14.23
CA ARG A 286 10.73 22.79 -15.32
C ARG A 286 10.31 24.21 -15.69
N ASP A 287 10.52 25.15 -14.78
CA ASP A 287 10.17 26.56 -14.97
C ASP A 287 11.36 27.39 -15.48
N ASN A 288 12.51 26.74 -15.76
CA ASN A 288 13.73 27.35 -16.30
C ASN A 288 14.22 28.57 -15.49
N LYS A 289 14.19 28.46 -14.16
CA LYS A 289 14.62 29.53 -13.26
C LYS A 289 16.14 29.49 -13.00
N GLY A 290 16.81 28.41 -13.40
CA GLY A 290 18.21 28.18 -13.12
C GLY A 290 18.42 27.69 -11.69
N VAL A 291 19.12 26.57 -11.55
CA VAL A 291 19.49 25.98 -10.25
C VAL A 291 20.98 26.11 -10.09
N LYS A 292 21.43 26.63 -8.93
CA LYS A 292 22.86 26.78 -8.62
C LYS A 292 23.38 25.69 -7.69
N GLU A 293 22.53 25.17 -6.81
CA GLU A 293 22.95 24.27 -5.74
C GLU A 293 21.80 23.34 -5.36
N LEU A 294 22.10 22.06 -5.12
CA LEU A 294 21.26 21.11 -4.40
C LEU A 294 21.73 21.07 -2.95
N VAL A 295 20.82 21.28 -2.01
CA VAL A 295 21.07 21.22 -0.57
C VAL A 295 20.30 20.04 0.01
N ILE A 296 21.01 19.16 0.72
CA ILE A 296 20.45 18.00 1.39
C ILE A 296 20.66 18.18 2.89
N LYS A 297 19.57 18.01 3.64
CA LYS A 297 19.55 18.11 5.10
C LYS A 297 19.07 16.82 5.73
N ARG A 298 19.60 16.51 6.91
CA ARG A 298 19.03 15.53 7.84
C ARG A 298 18.55 16.28 9.06
N ALA A 299 17.25 16.24 9.34
CA ALA A 299 16.62 17.23 10.21
C ALA A 299 17.02 18.66 9.77
N ASP A 300 17.61 19.45 10.66
CA ASP A 300 18.03 20.83 10.38
C ASP A 300 19.48 20.96 9.90
N ASP A 301 20.26 19.87 10.01
CA ASP A 301 21.69 19.87 9.66
C ASP A 301 21.89 19.66 8.17
N ILE A 302 22.70 20.52 7.54
CA ILE A 302 23.12 20.35 6.15
C ILE A 302 24.13 19.21 6.10
N VAL A 303 23.74 18.10 5.49
CA VAL A 303 24.61 16.94 5.28
C VAL A 303 25.39 17.06 3.98
N GLU A 304 24.84 17.74 2.98
CA GLU A 304 25.49 17.90 1.69
C GLU A 304 25.03 19.16 0.94
N LYS A 305 25.98 19.74 0.19
CA LYS A 305 25.73 20.77 -0.81
C LYS A 305 26.43 20.38 -2.10
N VAL A 306 25.71 20.42 -3.21
CA VAL A 306 26.24 20.05 -4.52
C VAL A 306 26.00 21.21 -5.48
N ALA A 307 27.08 21.77 -6.02
CA ALA A 307 26.96 22.77 -7.08
C ALA A 307 26.31 22.13 -8.32
N VAL A 308 25.35 22.85 -8.92
CA VAL A 308 24.58 22.39 -10.07
C VAL A 308 24.92 23.28 -11.25
N THR A 309 25.49 22.67 -12.30
CA THR A 309 25.85 23.38 -13.54
C THR A 309 24.82 23.16 -14.64
N GLU A 310 24.10 22.03 -14.60
CA GLU A 310 23.06 21.68 -15.55
C GLU A 310 21.96 20.83 -14.91
N LYS A 311 20.83 20.73 -15.61
CA LYS A 311 19.72 19.82 -15.25
C LYS A 311 20.19 18.37 -15.37
N GLY A 312 19.69 17.49 -14.52
CA GLY A 312 20.06 16.08 -14.56
C GLY A 312 19.90 15.36 -13.24
N ILE A 313 20.47 14.16 -13.17
CA ILE A 313 20.40 13.30 -12.00
C ILE A 313 21.69 13.40 -11.19
N ILE A 314 21.55 13.70 -9.90
CA ILE A 314 22.61 13.56 -8.91
C ILE A 314 22.26 12.37 -8.02
N THR A 315 23.15 11.39 -7.90
CA THR A 315 22.92 10.22 -7.07
C THR A 315 23.82 10.25 -5.85
N LYS A 316 23.25 9.98 -4.68
CA LYS A 316 23.97 9.88 -3.41
C LYS A 316 23.58 8.62 -2.67
N THR A 317 24.49 8.13 -1.84
CA THR A 317 24.23 7.05 -0.90
C THR A 317 24.50 7.57 0.50
N PHE A 318 23.69 7.13 1.45
CA PHE A 318 23.69 7.62 2.80
C PHE A 318 23.66 6.43 3.77
N ASP A 319 24.57 6.44 4.73
CA ASP A 319 24.75 5.33 5.68
C ASP A 319 24.18 5.64 7.07
N THR A 320 23.63 6.84 7.28
CA THR A 320 22.92 7.15 8.52
C THR A 320 21.42 7.16 8.28
N THR A 321 20.68 6.51 9.15
CA THR A 321 19.22 6.57 9.20
C THR A 321 18.73 7.96 9.60
N GLY A 322 17.47 8.25 9.32
CA GLY A 322 16.81 9.49 9.73
C GLY A 322 15.93 10.07 8.63
N ASP A 323 15.27 11.18 8.97
CA ASP A 323 14.44 11.94 8.05
C ASP A 323 15.28 13.02 7.37
N TYR A 324 15.17 13.07 6.05
CA TYR A 324 15.92 13.95 5.19
C TYR A 324 14.99 14.87 4.39
N THR A 325 15.52 16.04 4.06
CA THR A 325 14.93 16.94 3.09
C THR A 325 15.97 17.33 2.05
N ALA A 326 15.53 17.61 0.83
CA ALA A 326 16.38 18.13 -0.22
C ALA A 326 15.66 19.24 -0.98
N HIS A 327 16.35 20.35 -1.24
CA HIS A 327 15.83 21.45 -2.05
C HIS A 327 16.92 22.03 -2.93
N CYS A 328 16.50 22.70 -3.99
CA CYS A 328 17.39 23.47 -4.84
C CYS A 328 17.42 24.92 -4.39
N VAL A 329 18.61 25.53 -4.41
CA VAL A 329 18.75 26.98 -4.39
C VAL A 329 18.82 27.45 -5.84
N MET A 330 18.01 28.45 -6.17
CA MET A 330 17.85 28.98 -7.51
C MET A 330 18.91 30.06 -7.81
N ALA A 331 18.99 30.49 -9.07
CA ALA A 331 19.94 31.53 -9.50
C ALA A 331 19.71 32.90 -8.83
N ASP A 332 18.49 33.18 -8.36
CA ASP A 332 18.09 34.39 -7.65
C ASP A 332 18.12 34.24 -6.11
N ASP A 333 18.81 33.21 -5.60
CA ASP A 333 18.91 32.85 -4.18
C ASP A 333 17.60 32.39 -3.51
N THR A 334 16.48 32.31 -4.24
CA THR A 334 15.27 31.69 -3.72
C THR A 334 15.43 30.18 -3.58
N ILE A 335 14.58 29.55 -2.76
CA ILE A 335 14.59 28.09 -2.56
C ILE A 335 13.39 27.44 -3.25
N SER A 336 13.61 26.27 -3.86
CA SER A 336 12.51 25.45 -4.35
C SER A 336 11.72 24.84 -3.19
N GLN A 337 10.56 24.25 -3.52
CA GLN A 337 9.94 23.27 -2.63
C GLN A 337 10.97 22.19 -2.25
N SER A 338 10.88 21.66 -1.03
CA SER A 338 11.71 20.54 -0.59
C SER A 338 11.05 19.21 -0.97
N CYS A 339 11.86 18.25 -1.40
CA CYS A 339 11.51 16.84 -1.32
C CYS A 339 11.83 16.29 0.07
N GLU A 340 11.05 15.31 0.49
CA GLU A 340 11.09 14.68 1.80
C GLU A 340 11.28 13.17 1.64
N PHE A 341 12.24 12.59 2.37
CA PHE A 341 12.45 11.15 2.37
C PHE A 341 13.04 10.67 3.70
N SER A 342 12.93 9.37 3.97
CA SER A 342 13.53 8.76 5.16
C SER A 342 14.47 7.65 4.75
N LEU A 343 15.60 7.56 5.45
CA LEU A 343 16.47 6.39 5.43
C LEU A 343 16.17 5.55 6.65
N CYS A 344 15.85 4.29 6.39
CA CYS A 344 15.40 3.35 7.41
C CYS A 344 16.24 2.08 7.34
N GLU A 345 16.45 1.44 8.48
CA GLU A 345 17.05 0.12 8.55
C GLU A 345 16.03 -0.85 9.15
N ILE A 346 15.81 -1.98 8.50
CA ILE A 346 15.03 -3.09 9.05
C ILE A 346 15.71 -4.38 8.65
N THR A 347 16.17 -5.12 9.66
CA THR A 347 16.86 -6.40 9.47
C THR A 347 16.15 -7.49 10.23
N CYS A 348 16.27 -8.71 9.73
CA CYS A 348 15.71 -9.90 10.33
C CYS A 348 16.76 -11.01 10.23
N SER A 349 16.92 -11.76 11.30
CA SER A 349 17.67 -13.01 11.32
C SER A 349 16.78 -14.14 11.83
N LEU A 350 16.93 -15.29 11.18
CA LEU A 350 16.22 -16.52 11.50
C LEU A 350 17.24 -17.54 12.04
N PRO A 351 16.79 -18.66 12.63
CA PRO A 351 17.66 -19.77 12.99
C PRO A 351 18.49 -20.20 11.77
N ARG A 352 19.79 -20.46 12.00
CA ARG A 352 20.74 -20.80 10.91
C ARG A 352 20.42 -22.14 10.22
N ASN A 353 19.82 -23.06 10.96
CA ASN A 353 19.46 -24.39 10.49
C ASN A 353 17.97 -24.45 10.16
N ALA A 354 17.56 -25.50 9.45
CA ALA A 354 16.15 -25.82 9.29
C ALA A 354 15.48 -26.00 10.67
N VAL A 355 14.21 -25.62 10.76
CA VAL A 355 13.39 -25.84 11.94
C VAL A 355 12.65 -27.15 11.78
N THR A 356 12.59 -27.95 12.84
CA THR A 356 11.83 -29.19 12.84
C THR A 356 10.33 -28.89 12.97
N GLU A 357 9.51 -29.59 12.18
CA GLU A 357 8.06 -29.48 12.23
C GLU A 357 7.53 -29.65 13.66
N GLY A 358 6.68 -28.73 14.08
CA GLY A 358 6.09 -28.69 15.43
C GLY A 358 6.93 -27.99 16.49
N ASP A 359 8.20 -27.66 16.22
CA ASP A 359 9.03 -26.90 17.16
C ASP A 359 8.79 -25.39 17.00
N SER A 360 8.71 -24.69 18.13
CA SER A 360 8.71 -23.23 18.16
C SER A 360 10.11 -22.68 17.85
N TRP A 361 10.18 -21.50 17.26
CA TRP A 361 11.44 -20.89 16.86
C TRP A 361 11.35 -19.37 16.85
N ASP A 362 12.49 -18.70 16.99
CA ASP A 362 12.54 -17.25 17.18
C ASP A 362 12.93 -16.50 15.91
N ILE A 363 12.32 -15.33 15.74
CA ILE A 363 12.68 -14.30 14.75
C ILE A 363 13.32 -13.16 15.52
N HIS A 364 14.58 -12.87 15.23
CA HIS A 364 15.24 -11.67 15.74
C HIS A 364 15.20 -10.58 14.68
N PHE A 365 14.95 -9.34 15.10
CA PHE A 365 14.92 -8.20 14.20
C PHE A 365 15.50 -6.96 14.86
N THR A 366 16.07 -6.09 14.02
CA THR A 366 16.45 -4.73 14.41
C THR A 366 15.77 -3.75 13.48
N ALA A 367 15.49 -2.56 13.99
CA ALA A 367 14.90 -1.49 13.22
C ALA A 367 15.44 -0.14 13.69
N ASP A 368 15.67 0.76 12.74
CA ASP A 368 16.11 2.12 13.00
C ASP A 368 15.44 3.09 12.01
N ASN A 369 14.94 4.21 12.53
CA ASN A 369 14.02 5.15 11.87
C ASN A 369 12.77 4.51 11.23
N ILE A 370 12.37 3.33 11.69
CA ILE A 370 11.19 2.59 11.23
C ILE A 370 10.70 1.68 12.35
N THR A 371 9.39 1.46 12.45
CA THR A 371 8.80 0.60 13.50
C THR A 371 8.29 -0.70 12.86
N PRO A 372 8.78 -1.88 13.27
CA PRO A 372 8.18 -3.16 12.89
C PRO A 372 6.73 -3.24 13.37
N ILE A 373 5.80 -3.58 12.48
CA ILE A 373 4.36 -3.57 12.80
C ILE A 373 3.63 -4.86 12.44
N ASN A 374 4.21 -5.68 11.56
CA ASN A 374 3.62 -6.94 11.17
C ASN A 374 4.73 -7.89 10.73
N ILE A 375 4.67 -9.14 11.22
CA ILE A 375 5.51 -10.23 10.74
C ILE A 375 4.62 -11.26 10.08
N ARG A 376 4.98 -11.65 8.85
CA ARG A 376 4.23 -12.65 8.09
C ARG A 376 5.06 -13.90 7.87
N VAL A 377 4.47 -15.03 8.19
CA VAL A 377 5.00 -16.35 7.88
C VAL A 377 4.11 -16.97 6.80
N ASN A 378 4.71 -17.28 5.65
CA ASN A 378 4.04 -17.85 4.48
C ASN A 378 4.75 -19.12 4.02
N HIS A 379 3.99 -20.12 3.59
CA HIS A 379 4.55 -21.29 2.90
C HIS A 379 4.82 -20.96 1.42
N GLY A 380 6.08 -21.07 1.00
CA GLY A 380 6.53 -20.77 -0.35
C GLY A 380 6.39 -19.30 -0.79
N ASP A 381 6.68 -19.04 -2.07
CA ASP A 381 6.60 -17.72 -2.71
C ASP A 381 5.41 -17.55 -3.68
N LYS A 382 4.67 -18.65 -3.92
CA LYS A 382 3.51 -18.72 -4.81
C LYS A 382 2.28 -19.18 -4.05
N ILE A 383 1.14 -18.56 -4.37
CA ILE A 383 -0.16 -18.99 -3.85
C ILE A 383 -0.56 -20.28 -4.56
N ASP A 384 -0.67 -21.36 -3.79
CA ASP A 384 -1.42 -22.54 -4.19
C ASP A 384 -2.91 -22.23 -4.05
N TYR A 385 -3.64 -22.16 -5.18
CA TYR A 385 -5.07 -21.86 -5.14
C TYR A 385 -5.94 -23.09 -4.85
N ASP A 386 -5.38 -24.29 -4.95
CA ASP A 386 -6.10 -25.54 -4.72
C ASP A 386 -5.92 -25.99 -3.26
N ASN A 387 -4.78 -25.67 -2.65
CA ASN A 387 -4.53 -25.86 -1.22
C ASN A 387 -3.87 -24.62 -0.57
N PRO A 388 -4.61 -23.51 -0.44
CA PRO A 388 -4.04 -22.25 -0.02
C PRO A 388 -3.56 -22.28 1.43
N PHE A 389 -2.36 -21.75 1.66
CA PHE A 389 -1.78 -21.60 2.98
C PHE A 389 -2.22 -20.26 3.59
N LYS A 390 -2.98 -20.27 4.69
CA LYS A 390 -3.36 -19.04 5.40
C LYS A 390 -2.09 -18.40 5.97
N THR A 391 -1.72 -17.23 5.44
CA THR A 391 -0.61 -16.42 5.98
C THR A 391 -0.79 -16.24 7.48
N TYR A 392 0.21 -16.64 8.26
CA TYR A 392 0.23 -16.35 9.69
C TYR A 392 0.80 -14.96 9.90
N SER A 393 0.01 -14.10 10.54
CA SER A 393 0.36 -12.70 10.78
C SER A 393 0.52 -12.49 12.28
N ILE A 394 1.70 -12.01 12.68
CA ILE A 394 2.03 -11.66 14.05
C ILE A 394 2.06 -10.14 14.14
N TRP A 395 1.39 -9.62 15.17
CA TRP A 395 1.34 -8.20 15.49
C TRP A 395 2.22 -7.99 16.73
N PRO A 396 3.44 -7.43 16.59
CA PRO A 396 4.38 -7.30 17.69
C PRO A 396 3.79 -6.50 18.86
N THR A 397 3.98 -6.99 20.08
CA THR A 397 3.71 -6.20 21.30
C THR A 397 4.85 -5.21 21.57
N ALA A 398 4.61 -4.21 22.41
CA ALA A 398 5.67 -3.27 22.82
C ALA A 398 6.88 -3.98 23.45
N GLU A 399 6.64 -5.04 24.23
CA GLU A 399 7.69 -5.85 24.86
C GLU A 399 8.52 -6.61 23.80
N GLN A 400 7.86 -7.19 22.80
CA GLN A 400 8.53 -7.88 21.69
C GLN A 400 9.35 -6.91 20.83
N LEU A 401 8.82 -5.71 20.59
CA LEU A 401 9.54 -4.64 19.90
C LEU A 401 10.78 -4.20 20.67
N GLN A 402 10.66 -4.05 21.99
CA GLN A 402 11.79 -3.72 22.86
C GLN A 402 12.84 -4.83 22.90
N ALA A 403 12.40 -6.10 22.92
CA ALA A 403 13.28 -7.26 22.92
C ALA A 403 13.94 -7.52 21.55
N GLY A 404 13.39 -6.98 20.46
CA GLY A 404 13.83 -7.29 19.09
C GLY A 404 13.68 -8.77 18.73
N CYS A 405 12.70 -9.45 19.32
CA CYS A 405 12.52 -10.89 19.18
C CYS A 405 11.05 -11.30 19.28
N ILE A 406 10.63 -12.25 18.43
CA ILE A 406 9.31 -12.87 18.44
C ILE A 406 9.44 -14.37 18.24
N THR A 407 8.75 -15.14 19.08
CA THR A 407 8.62 -16.59 18.91
C THR A 407 7.47 -16.92 17.96
N VAL A 408 7.75 -17.73 16.96
CA VAL A 408 6.78 -18.39 16.09
C VAL A 408 6.38 -19.72 16.73
N PRO A 409 5.08 -19.92 17.04
CA PRO A 409 4.60 -21.20 17.53
C PRO A 409 4.80 -22.32 16.50
N GLY A 410 5.10 -23.53 16.98
CA GLY A 410 5.43 -24.66 16.09
C GLY A 410 4.26 -25.17 15.22
N ASP A 411 3.02 -24.88 15.62
CA ASP A 411 1.80 -25.22 14.88
C ASP A 411 1.52 -24.30 13.69
N VAL A 412 2.22 -23.15 13.60
CA VAL A 412 2.17 -22.25 12.44
C VAL A 412 2.74 -22.90 11.18
N CYS A 413 3.80 -23.69 11.35
CA CYS A 413 4.56 -24.32 10.28
C CYS A 413 4.11 -25.76 10.04
N ASN A 414 2.84 -25.93 9.68
CA ASN A 414 2.18 -27.24 9.51
C ASN A 414 2.40 -27.92 8.14
N ARG A 415 3.38 -27.48 7.36
CA ARG A 415 3.78 -28.07 6.09
C ARG A 415 5.30 -28.13 6.06
N LEU A 416 5.85 -29.15 5.41
CA LEU A 416 7.28 -29.21 5.15
C LEU A 416 7.68 -28.28 4.00
N GLY A 417 8.96 -27.90 3.96
CA GLY A 417 9.57 -27.13 2.89
C GLY A 417 9.83 -25.67 3.25
N GLU A 418 9.97 -24.84 2.21
CA GLU A 418 10.40 -23.45 2.36
C GLU A 418 9.26 -22.55 2.85
N TYR A 419 9.55 -21.74 3.86
CA TYR A 419 8.73 -20.64 4.32
C TYR A 419 9.42 -19.31 4.08
N THR A 420 8.62 -18.30 3.77
CA THR A 420 9.04 -16.91 3.72
C THR A 420 8.59 -16.19 4.97
N VAL A 421 9.54 -15.59 5.68
CA VAL A 421 9.33 -14.68 6.80
C VAL A 421 9.49 -13.26 6.30
N THR A 422 8.48 -12.42 6.49
CA THR A 422 8.53 -11.01 6.11
C THR A 422 8.30 -10.14 7.32
N VAL A 423 9.32 -9.39 7.75
CA VAL A 423 9.17 -8.33 8.75
C VAL A 423 8.84 -7.03 8.02
N ILE A 424 7.67 -6.47 8.31
CA ILE A 424 7.19 -5.24 7.68
C ILE A 424 7.28 -4.13 8.72
N GLY A 425 8.06 -3.10 8.38
CA GLY A 425 8.16 -1.88 9.17
C GLY A 425 7.43 -0.72 8.52
N GLU A 426 6.98 0.23 9.32
CA GLU A 426 6.41 1.49 8.86
C GLU A 426 7.14 2.71 9.43
N ASN A 427 7.24 3.72 8.58
CA ASN A 427 7.74 5.06 8.83
C ASN A 427 6.70 6.05 8.25
N ARG A 428 6.70 7.31 8.68
CA ARG A 428 5.77 8.35 8.18
C ARG A 428 5.67 8.48 6.65
N TYR A 429 6.70 8.09 5.90
CA TYR A 429 6.71 8.15 4.45
C TYR A 429 6.44 6.82 3.73
N GLY A 430 6.36 5.70 4.43
CA GLY A 430 6.06 4.43 3.79
C GLY A 430 6.43 3.21 4.60
N ARG A 431 6.21 2.04 3.99
CA ARG A 431 6.58 0.75 4.55
C ARG A 431 7.73 0.10 3.79
N LEU A 432 8.60 -0.55 4.54
CA LEU A 432 9.70 -1.36 4.04
C LEU A 432 9.59 -2.80 4.58
N LYS A 433 10.22 -3.74 3.89
CA LYS A 433 10.05 -5.17 4.11
C LYS A 433 11.42 -5.85 4.13
N ASN A 434 11.75 -6.52 5.22
CA ASN A 434 12.84 -7.48 5.23
C ASN A 434 12.26 -8.88 4.99
N VAL A 435 12.78 -9.60 4.00
CA VAL A 435 12.31 -10.93 3.64
C VAL A 435 13.42 -11.94 3.85
N GLN A 436 13.15 -12.96 4.65
CA GLN A 436 14.06 -14.07 4.90
C GLN A 436 13.36 -15.39 4.58
N LYS A 437 14.15 -16.45 4.35
CA LYS A 437 13.66 -17.79 4.05
C LYS A 437 14.13 -18.78 5.11
N ILE A 438 13.27 -19.73 5.45
CA ILE A 438 13.58 -20.81 6.37
C ILE A 438 12.96 -22.11 5.88
N ASN A 439 13.62 -23.23 6.12
CA ASN A 439 13.08 -24.54 5.77
C ASN A 439 12.52 -25.23 7.02
N ILE A 440 11.34 -25.81 6.86
CA ILE A 440 10.71 -26.69 7.85
C ILE A 440 10.91 -28.13 7.40
N VAL A 441 11.51 -28.94 8.27
CA VAL A 441 11.88 -30.33 8.00
C VAL A 441 11.15 -31.28 8.93
N ALA A 442 10.95 -32.52 8.46
CA ALA A 442 10.30 -33.54 9.26
C ALA A 442 11.09 -33.78 10.55
N LYS A 443 10.37 -34.12 11.62
CA LYS A 443 10.98 -34.65 12.84
C LYS A 443 11.64 -35.98 12.49
N ALA A 444 12.92 -36.13 12.81
CA ALA A 444 13.63 -37.39 12.59
C ALA A 444 12.88 -38.52 13.31
N ASP A 445 12.61 -39.61 12.60
CA ASP A 445 11.96 -40.78 13.19
C ASP A 445 12.96 -41.45 14.15
N PRO A 446 12.69 -41.47 15.46
CA PRO A 446 13.58 -42.08 16.44
C PRO A 446 13.80 -43.58 16.20
N THR A 447 13.00 -44.23 15.34
CA THR A 447 13.14 -45.66 15.01
C THR A 447 14.11 -45.96 13.85
N THR A 448 14.71 -44.93 13.23
CA THR A 448 15.68 -45.11 12.12
C THR A 448 17.13 -44.87 12.49
N ALA A 449 17.42 -44.68 13.79
CA ALA A 449 18.76 -44.53 14.34
C ALA A 449 19.20 -45.82 15.06
N GLU A 450 19.33 -46.92 14.31
CA GLU A 450 20.10 -48.12 14.70
C GLU A 450 21.04 -48.55 13.58
#